data_AF-F7W252-F1
#
_entry.id   AF-F7W252-F1
#
_cell.length_a   1.000
_cell.length_b   1.000
_cell.length_c   1.000
_cell.angle_alpha   90.00
_cell.angle_beta   90.00
_cell.angle_gamma   90.00
#
_symmetry.space_group_name_H-M   'P 1'
#
loop_
_entity.id
_entity.type
_entity.pdbx_description
1 polymer ?
#
loop_
_entity_poly.entity_id
_entity_poly.type
_entity_poly.pdbx_seq_one_letter_code
_entity_poly.pdbx_strand_id
1 'polypeptide(L)'
;MRLFLSLTALITTATACTIPGTPLSNNIASDFRVQVQNASYPAVHNKYMNLMVSGGGDRHLFVGGSPQAGDTTTNLRLINGSINWVSINAVIGGEESTIDDTVKMFMTERGDPRALFQPTYACNPDTDTLQTELRFVGKQNATPGGWICVRPSFDGSHEFRYYPPGNTKNDPNRFCIKVTLVAVPT
;
A
#
# COMPACT_ATOMS: atom_id res chain seq x y z
N MET A 1 49.47 -30.57 -10.37
CA MET A 1 48.24 -31.08 -9.73
C MET A 1 47.35 -29.88 -9.43
N ARG A 2 46.30 -29.61 -10.24
CA ARG A 2 45.38 -28.48 -10.05
C ARG A 2 44.11 -28.98 -9.37
N LEU A 3 43.91 -28.56 -8.13
CA LEU A 3 42.74 -28.89 -7.32
C LEU A 3 41.56 -28.02 -7.78
N PHE A 4 40.58 -28.62 -8.46
CA PHE A 4 39.31 -27.97 -8.77
C PHE A 4 38.40 -28.07 -7.54
N LEU A 5 38.31 -27.00 -6.74
CA LEU A 5 37.28 -26.86 -5.72
C LEU A 5 35.93 -26.70 -6.42
N SER A 6 35.10 -27.75 -6.38
CA SER A 6 33.71 -27.68 -6.82
C SER A 6 32.88 -27.03 -5.72
N LEU A 7 32.43 -25.80 -5.96
CA LEU A 7 31.53 -25.07 -5.07
C LEU A 7 30.10 -25.60 -5.26
N THR A 8 29.67 -26.55 -4.43
CA THR A 8 28.26 -26.96 -4.34
C THR A 8 27.45 -25.84 -3.73
N ALA A 9 26.68 -25.12 -4.54
CA ALA A 9 25.65 -24.21 -4.06
C ALA A 9 24.54 -25.03 -3.39
N LEU A 10 24.41 -24.92 -2.06
CA LEU A 10 23.21 -25.38 -1.38
C LEU A 10 22.06 -24.46 -1.80
N ILE A 11 21.12 -24.99 -2.58
CA ILE A 11 19.83 -24.35 -2.82
C ILE A 11 19.00 -24.62 -1.55
N THR A 12 19.07 -23.72 -0.57
CA THR A 12 18.08 -23.69 0.51
C THR A 12 16.75 -23.29 -0.11
N THR A 13 15.84 -24.25 -0.30
CA THR A 13 14.44 -23.97 -0.59
C THR A 13 13.83 -23.33 0.65
N ALA A 14 13.89 -22.00 0.75
CA ALA A 14 13.18 -21.27 1.78
C ALA A 14 11.68 -21.59 1.63
N THR A 15 11.08 -22.18 2.65
CA THR A 15 9.64 -22.41 2.69
C THR A 15 8.97 -21.07 3.00
N ALA A 16 8.59 -20.34 1.95
CA ALA A 16 8.09 -18.97 2.01
C ALA A 16 6.95 -18.75 3.03
N CYS A 17 6.00 -19.68 3.14
CA CYS A 17 4.99 -19.85 4.19
C CYS A 17 3.91 -20.76 3.61
N THR A 18 3.06 -21.38 4.44
CA THR A 18 1.89 -22.10 3.95
C THR A 18 0.73 -21.11 3.73
N ILE A 19 0.31 -20.93 2.47
CA ILE A 19 -0.84 -20.09 2.11
C ILE A 19 -2.15 -20.89 2.27
N PRO A 20 -3.10 -20.44 3.10
CA PRO A 20 -4.43 -21.06 3.16
C PRO A 20 -5.16 -20.96 1.82
N GLY A 21 -5.85 -22.05 1.42
CA GLY A 21 -6.63 -22.09 0.18
C GLY A 21 -7.99 -21.36 0.26
N THR A 22 -8.47 -21.06 1.46
CA THR A 22 -9.74 -20.35 1.67
C THR A 22 -9.56 -18.86 1.33
N PRO A 23 -10.37 -18.29 0.41
CA PRO A 23 -10.33 -16.86 0.12
C PRO A 23 -10.72 -16.02 1.34
N LEU A 24 -10.07 -14.87 1.50
CA LEU A 24 -10.44 -13.90 2.52
C LEU A 24 -11.68 -13.09 2.10
N SER A 25 -12.49 -12.72 3.09
CA SER A 25 -13.57 -11.76 2.90
C SER A 25 -13.02 -10.40 2.45
N ASN A 26 -13.80 -9.66 1.68
CA ASN A 26 -13.52 -8.24 1.41
C ASN A 26 -13.87 -7.32 2.59
N ASN A 27 -14.15 -7.89 3.76
CA ASN A 27 -14.33 -7.18 5.02
C ASN A 27 -13.30 -7.65 6.05
N ILE A 28 -12.68 -6.71 6.77
CA ILE A 28 -11.83 -6.94 7.93
C ILE A 28 -12.47 -6.12 9.06
N ALA A 29 -13.16 -6.83 9.96
CA ALA A 29 -13.97 -6.20 10.99
C ALA A 29 -13.15 -5.77 12.22
N SER A 30 -12.03 -6.44 12.48
CA SER A 30 -11.07 -6.06 13.52
C SER A 30 -10.26 -4.85 13.08
N ASP A 31 -9.85 -4.05 14.05
CA ASP A 31 -9.00 -2.89 13.82
C ASP A 31 -7.62 -3.34 13.32
N PHE A 32 -7.10 -2.59 12.36
CA PHE A 32 -5.74 -2.77 11.85
C PHE A 32 -5.09 -1.42 11.53
N ARG A 33 -3.81 -1.50 11.21
CA ARG A 33 -3.04 -0.45 10.55
C ARG A 33 -2.44 -0.98 9.26
N VAL A 34 -2.20 -0.09 8.29
CA VAL A 34 -1.58 -0.48 7.02
C VAL A 34 -0.07 -0.32 7.09
N GLN A 35 0.65 -1.43 6.98
CA GLN A 35 2.08 -1.42 6.73
C GLN A 35 2.35 -1.33 5.23
N VAL A 36 3.32 -0.52 4.85
CA VAL A 36 3.80 -0.33 3.47
C VAL A 36 5.08 -1.16 3.29
N GLN A 37 5.12 -2.00 2.27
CA GLN A 37 6.27 -2.87 1.99
C GLN A 37 6.81 -2.62 0.57
N ASN A 38 8.12 -2.42 0.48
CA ASN A 38 8.91 -2.47 -0.74
C ASN A 38 10.39 -2.59 -0.34
N ALA A 39 10.94 -3.80 -0.30
CA ALA A 39 12.33 -4.05 0.14
C ALA A 39 13.39 -3.29 -0.68
N SER A 40 13.10 -2.96 -1.94
CA SER A 40 13.97 -2.14 -2.78
C SER A 40 13.94 -0.64 -2.44
N TYR A 41 13.00 -0.20 -1.61
CA TYR A 41 12.87 1.17 -1.12
C TYR A 41 12.80 1.25 0.42
N PRO A 42 13.95 1.19 1.12
CA PRO A 42 14.02 1.23 2.58
C PRO A 42 13.38 2.48 3.22
N ALA A 43 13.30 3.58 2.46
CA ALA A 43 12.67 4.81 2.93
C ALA A 43 11.17 4.66 3.24
N VAL A 44 10.50 3.64 2.70
CA VAL A 44 9.06 3.38 2.93
C VAL A 44 8.78 1.96 3.42
N HIS A 45 9.71 1.02 3.24
CA HIS A 45 9.56 -0.36 3.65
C HIS A 45 9.35 -0.51 5.16
N ASN A 46 8.34 -1.31 5.53
CA ASN A 46 7.94 -1.61 6.90
C ASN A 46 7.55 -0.37 7.72
N LYS A 47 7.27 0.76 7.04
CA LYS A 47 6.64 1.94 7.63
C LYS A 47 5.12 1.83 7.51
N TYR A 48 4.41 2.67 8.22
CA TYR A 48 2.96 2.60 8.29
C TYR A 48 2.29 3.82 7.69
N MET A 49 1.11 3.59 7.12
CA MET A 49 0.18 4.64 6.71
C MET A 49 -0.27 5.43 7.94
N ASN A 50 -0.31 6.75 7.80
CA ASN A 50 -0.79 7.71 8.78
C ASN A 50 -1.79 8.66 8.12
N LEU A 51 -2.61 9.33 8.95
CA LEU A 51 -3.64 10.26 8.50
C LEU A 51 -3.30 11.68 8.92
N MET A 52 -3.11 12.56 7.95
CA MET A 52 -2.89 13.99 8.21
C MET A 52 -4.18 14.76 7.95
N VAL A 53 -4.57 15.64 8.88
CA VAL A 53 -5.70 16.55 8.71
C VAL A 53 -5.53 17.36 7.42
N SER A 54 -6.57 17.36 6.59
CA SER A 54 -6.71 18.27 5.47
C SER A 54 -8.02 19.06 5.60
N GLY A 55 -8.15 20.14 4.84
CA GLY A 55 -9.34 21.00 4.88
C GLY A 55 -10.63 20.21 4.61
N GLY A 56 -11.76 20.70 5.13
CA GLY A 56 -13.08 20.13 4.83
C GLY A 56 -13.35 18.73 5.40
N GLY A 57 -12.67 18.34 6.49
CA GLY A 57 -12.86 17.05 7.15
C GLY A 57 -12.07 15.89 6.53
N ASP A 58 -11.34 16.15 5.45
CA ASP A 58 -10.54 15.15 4.77
C ASP A 58 -9.31 14.73 5.60
N ARG A 59 -8.78 13.55 5.27
CA ARG A 59 -7.49 13.07 5.75
C ARG A 59 -6.60 12.68 4.58
N HIS A 60 -5.43 13.30 4.47
CA HIS A 60 -4.43 12.87 3.52
C HIS A 60 -3.69 11.64 4.06
N LEU A 61 -3.36 10.71 3.15
CA LEU A 61 -2.64 9.50 3.47
C LEU A 61 -1.13 9.75 3.29
N PHE A 62 -0.35 9.51 4.34
CA PHE A 62 1.10 9.64 4.30
C PHE A 62 1.82 8.41 4.88
N VAL A 63 3.07 8.22 4.49
CA VAL A 63 4.01 7.29 5.14
C VAL A 63 5.36 7.96 5.34
N GLY A 64 5.98 7.73 6.49
CA GLY A 64 7.29 8.30 6.83
C GLY A 64 7.23 9.78 7.23
N GLY A 65 8.27 10.54 6.90
CA GLY A 65 8.54 11.88 7.41
C GLY A 65 9.55 11.89 8.55
N SER A 66 10.20 13.05 8.75
CA SER A 66 11.01 13.33 9.95
C SER A 66 10.81 14.80 10.37
N PRO A 67 9.88 15.10 11.30
CA PRO A 67 9.06 14.17 12.09
C PRO A 67 8.02 13.42 11.25
N GLN A 68 7.42 12.36 11.83
CA GLN A 68 6.37 11.57 11.16
C GLN A 68 5.25 12.49 10.64
N ALA A 69 4.88 12.32 9.37
CA ALA A 69 3.74 13.00 8.80
C ALA A 69 2.43 12.29 9.20
N GLY A 70 1.53 13.03 9.82
CA GLY A 70 0.18 12.58 10.17
C GLY A 70 0.09 11.78 11.46
N ASP A 71 -1.15 11.59 11.90
CA ASP A 71 -1.51 10.83 13.09
C ASP A 71 -1.42 9.33 12.81
N THR A 72 -0.89 8.59 13.78
CA THR A 72 -0.79 7.13 13.73
C THR A 72 -2.17 6.50 13.61
N THR A 73 -2.35 5.59 12.65
CA THR A 73 -3.58 4.79 12.54
C THR A 73 -3.51 3.55 13.42
N THR A 74 -4.55 3.30 14.21
CA THR A 74 -4.70 2.05 15.00
C THR A 74 -6.12 1.46 14.94
N ASN A 75 -6.97 1.98 14.06
CA ASN A 75 -8.39 1.66 14.01
C ASN A 75 -8.96 1.75 12.59
N LEU A 76 -8.17 1.34 11.60
CA LEU A 76 -8.68 1.15 10.25
C LEU A 76 -9.48 -0.14 10.18
N ARG A 77 -10.51 -0.11 9.34
CA ARG A 77 -11.33 -1.29 9.01
C ARG A 77 -11.43 -1.42 7.50
N LEU A 78 -11.73 -2.62 7.02
CA LEU A 78 -12.02 -2.84 5.61
C LEU A 78 -13.50 -3.16 5.48
N ILE A 79 -14.23 -2.30 4.76
CA ILE A 79 -15.68 -2.42 4.60
C ILE A 79 -15.99 -2.49 3.11
N ASN A 80 -16.50 -3.63 2.64
CA ASN A 80 -16.80 -3.90 1.24
C ASN A 80 -15.62 -3.55 0.31
N GLY A 81 -14.40 -3.94 0.72
CA GLY A 81 -13.16 -3.70 0.00
C GLY A 81 -12.59 -2.29 0.11
N SER A 82 -13.25 -1.35 0.79
CA SER A 82 -12.72 0.01 1.01
C SER A 82 -12.09 0.12 2.39
N ILE A 83 -10.88 0.70 2.46
CA ILE A 83 -10.29 1.09 3.74
C ILE A 83 -11.16 2.21 4.32
N ASN A 84 -11.53 2.07 5.59
CA ASN A 84 -12.40 2.97 6.31
C ASN A 84 -11.75 3.38 7.64
N TRP A 85 -11.93 4.64 8.01
CA TRP A 85 -11.55 5.18 9.31
C TRP A 85 -12.76 5.93 9.88
N VAL A 86 -13.36 5.40 10.94
CA VAL A 86 -14.58 5.94 11.54
C VAL A 86 -15.73 6.01 10.51
N SER A 87 -15.97 7.18 9.90
CA SER A 87 -17.03 7.41 8.89
C SER A 87 -16.47 7.73 7.50
N ILE A 88 -15.16 7.92 7.35
CA ILE A 88 -14.53 8.33 6.09
C ILE A 88 -13.85 7.14 5.39
N ASN A 89 -13.84 7.16 4.07
CA ASN A 89 -13.35 6.07 3.23
C ASN A 89 -12.13 6.50 2.43
N ALA A 90 -11.19 5.58 2.20
CA ALA A 90 -10.10 5.80 1.26
C ALA A 90 -10.65 5.86 -0.19
N VAL A 91 -10.40 6.99 -0.85
CA VAL A 91 -10.89 7.32 -2.18
C VAL A 91 -9.75 7.70 -3.10
N ILE A 92 -10.03 7.71 -4.41
CA ILE A 92 -9.11 8.14 -5.47
C ILE A 92 -9.73 9.32 -6.20
N GLY A 93 -9.12 10.51 -6.06
CA GLY A 93 -9.64 11.74 -6.65
C GLY A 93 -8.90 12.98 -6.18
N GLY A 94 -9.52 14.15 -6.34
CA GLY A 94 -9.04 15.44 -5.85
C GLY A 94 -7.89 16.06 -6.64
N GLU A 95 -6.79 15.32 -6.83
CA GLU A 95 -5.58 15.83 -7.47
C GLU A 95 -4.97 14.79 -8.42
N GLU A 96 -5.18 15.00 -9.72
CA GLU A 96 -4.52 14.27 -10.80
C GLU A 96 -3.24 14.98 -11.21
N SER A 97 -2.16 14.23 -11.39
CA SER A 97 -0.90 14.76 -11.89
C SER A 97 -0.91 14.72 -13.41
N THR A 98 -0.64 15.86 -14.03
CA THR A 98 -0.56 15.97 -15.51
C THR A 98 0.76 15.44 -16.09
N ILE A 99 1.73 15.10 -15.23
CA ILE A 99 3.07 14.63 -15.63
C ILE A 99 3.09 13.10 -15.73
N ASP A 100 2.59 12.42 -14.70
CA ASP A 100 2.68 10.97 -14.54
C ASP A 100 1.32 10.27 -14.47
N ASP A 101 0.22 10.99 -14.73
CA ASP A 101 -1.18 10.52 -14.69
C ASP A 101 -1.58 9.80 -13.38
N THR A 102 -0.79 9.98 -12.31
CA THR A 102 -1.17 9.45 -11.00
C THR A 102 -2.29 10.29 -10.40
N VAL A 103 -3.14 9.68 -9.58
CA VAL A 103 -4.23 10.37 -8.89
C VAL A 103 -4.07 10.22 -7.39
N LYS A 104 -4.35 11.27 -6.63
CA LYS A 104 -4.22 11.26 -5.17
C LYS A 104 -5.14 10.25 -4.52
N MET A 105 -4.64 9.63 -3.46
CA MET A 105 -5.47 8.93 -2.49
C MET A 105 -5.58 9.72 -1.19
N PHE A 106 -6.79 9.82 -0.67
CA PHE A 106 -7.11 10.48 0.58
C PHE A 106 -8.34 9.82 1.21
N MET A 107 -8.72 10.21 2.42
CA MET A 107 -9.96 9.76 3.05
C MET A 107 -10.95 10.90 3.19
N THR A 108 -12.22 10.61 2.89
CA THR A 108 -13.32 11.57 2.97
C THR A 108 -14.66 10.88 3.21
N GLU A 109 -15.65 11.64 3.68
CA GLU A 109 -17.05 11.22 3.74
C GLU A 109 -17.78 11.44 2.40
N ARG A 110 -17.17 12.22 1.49
CA ARG A 110 -17.75 12.50 0.17
C ARG A 110 -17.88 11.24 -0.68
N GLY A 111 -18.77 11.31 -1.67
CA GLY A 111 -19.03 10.24 -2.65
C GLY A 111 -17.94 10.07 -3.71
N ASP A 112 -16.70 10.46 -3.43
CA ASP A 112 -15.55 10.24 -4.32
C ASP A 112 -15.36 8.72 -4.57
N PRO A 113 -14.86 8.32 -5.76
CA PRO A 113 -14.66 6.92 -6.08
C PRO A 113 -13.73 6.21 -5.08
N ARG A 114 -14.22 5.14 -4.45
CA ARG A 114 -13.44 4.37 -3.47
C ARG A 114 -12.24 3.67 -4.10
N ALA A 115 -11.16 3.56 -3.34
CA ALA A 115 -10.09 2.62 -3.61
C ALA A 115 -10.53 1.23 -3.13
N LEU A 116 -10.60 0.27 -4.05
CA LEU A 116 -11.10 -1.07 -3.75
C LEU A 116 -9.93 -2.04 -3.60
N PHE A 117 -10.01 -2.86 -2.55
CA PHE A 117 -9.02 -3.87 -2.17
C PHE A 117 -9.71 -5.20 -1.92
N GLN A 118 -9.00 -6.29 -2.22
CA GLN A 118 -9.38 -7.65 -1.89
C GLN A 118 -8.26 -8.23 -1.03
N PRO A 119 -8.51 -8.54 0.25
CA PRO A 119 -7.52 -9.20 1.09
C PRO A 119 -7.07 -10.52 0.47
N THR A 120 -5.77 -10.79 0.53
CA THR A 120 -5.15 -12.04 0.12
C THR A 120 -4.08 -12.45 1.12
N TYR A 121 -3.90 -13.74 1.32
CA TYR A 121 -2.75 -14.25 2.06
C TYR A 121 -1.49 -14.13 1.20
N ALA A 122 -0.40 -13.72 1.83
CA ALA A 122 0.93 -13.72 1.25
C ALA A 122 1.98 -14.05 2.31
N CYS A 123 3.18 -14.37 1.87
CA CYS A 123 4.31 -14.53 2.78
C CYS A 123 5.02 -13.19 2.94
N ASN A 124 5.35 -12.84 4.18
CA ASN A 124 6.17 -11.67 4.46
C ASN A 124 7.56 -11.87 3.80
N PRO A 125 8.03 -10.92 2.99
CA PRO A 125 9.28 -11.07 2.23
C PRO A 125 10.55 -11.07 3.11
N ASP A 126 10.45 -10.61 4.36
CA ASP A 126 11.57 -10.50 5.28
C ASP A 126 11.64 -11.65 6.29
N THR A 127 10.48 -12.21 6.65
CA THR A 127 10.35 -13.16 7.77
C THR A 127 9.73 -14.50 7.39
N ASP A 128 9.25 -14.66 6.16
CA ASP A 128 8.50 -15.85 5.71
C ASP A 128 7.26 -16.16 6.59
N THR A 129 6.78 -15.18 7.37
CA THR A 129 5.56 -15.34 8.16
C THR A 129 4.33 -15.04 7.30
N LEU A 130 3.26 -15.81 7.48
CA LEU A 130 1.98 -15.53 6.83
C LEU A 130 1.47 -14.12 7.20
N GLN A 131 1.09 -13.33 6.19
CA GLN A 131 0.52 -12.00 6.35
C GLN A 131 -0.73 -11.82 5.47
N THR A 132 -1.51 -10.76 5.77
CA THR A 132 -2.67 -10.36 4.94
C THR A 132 -2.33 -9.12 4.13
N GLU A 133 -2.21 -9.29 2.82
CA GLU A 133 -2.07 -8.17 1.88
C GLU A 133 -3.43 -7.59 1.51
N LEU A 134 -3.51 -6.27 1.43
CA LEU A 134 -4.61 -5.55 0.83
C LEU A 134 -4.32 -5.42 -0.68
N ARG A 135 -4.63 -6.46 -1.45
CA ARG A 135 -4.41 -6.45 -2.90
C ARG A 135 -5.36 -5.45 -3.56
N PHE A 136 -4.80 -4.45 -4.21
CA PHE A 136 -5.59 -3.44 -4.92
C PHE A 136 -6.34 -4.06 -6.11
N VAL A 137 -7.63 -3.72 -6.24
CA VAL A 137 -8.54 -4.20 -7.28
C VAL A 137 -8.75 -3.11 -8.33
N GLY A 138 -8.92 -1.86 -7.89
CA GLY A 138 -9.17 -0.74 -8.80
C GLY A 138 -9.86 0.43 -8.13
N LYS A 139 -10.10 1.46 -8.93
CA LYS A 139 -10.93 2.61 -8.58
C LYS A 139 -12.40 2.27 -8.84
N GLN A 140 -13.28 2.56 -7.88
CA GLN A 140 -14.73 2.38 -8.05
C GLN A 140 -15.23 3.09 -9.32
N ASN A 141 -16.16 2.44 -10.04
CA ASN A 141 -16.74 2.96 -11.29
C ASN A 141 -15.73 3.26 -12.40
N ALA A 142 -14.55 2.63 -12.38
CA ALA A 142 -13.55 2.69 -13.44
C ALA A 142 -13.12 1.27 -13.87
N THR A 143 -12.37 1.19 -14.96
CA THR A 143 -11.73 -0.07 -15.38
C THR A 143 -10.87 -0.62 -14.24
N PRO A 144 -11.06 -1.90 -13.83
CA PRO A 144 -10.24 -2.52 -12.81
C PRO A 144 -8.75 -2.54 -13.15
N GLY A 145 -7.90 -2.62 -12.13
CA GLY A 145 -6.45 -2.66 -12.25
C GLY A 145 -5.77 -1.36 -11.83
N GLY A 146 -4.53 -1.20 -12.30
CA GLY A 146 -3.59 -0.22 -11.76
C GLY A 146 -2.93 -0.73 -10.48
N TRP A 147 -2.29 0.16 -9.73
CA TRP A 147 -1.62 -0.17 -8.48
C TRP A 147 -1.51 1.04 -7.57
N ILE A 148 -1.32 0.79 -6.27
CA ILE A 148 -1.06 1.84 -5.29
C ILE A 148 0.43 2.07 -5.15
N CYS A 149 0.78 3.34 -5.03
CA CYS A 149 2.14 3.79 -4.81
C CYS A 149 2.21 4.85 -3.74
N VAL A 150 3.43 5.17 -3.35
CA VAL A 150 3.73 6.34 -2.55
C VAL A 150 4.73 7.23 -3.28
N ARG A 151 4.51 8.54 -3.22
CA ARG A 151 5.30 9.56 -3.94
C ARG A 151 5.97 10.50 -2.95
N PRO A 152 7.26 10.86 -3.11
CA PRO A 152 7.91 11.81 -2.22
C PRO A 152 7.14 13.13 -2.08
N SER A 153 7.08 13.63 -0.86
CA SER A 153 6.56 14.93 -0.45
C SER A 153 7.70 15.85 0.02
N PHE A 154 7.38 17.12 0.30
CA PHE A 154 8.36 18.15 0.62
C PHE A 154 9.04 18.02 1.99
N ASP A 155 8.46 17.22 2.90
CA ASP A 155 8.87 17.03 4.30
C ASP A 155 9.55 15.68 4.56
N GLY A 156 9.96 14.98 3.50
CA GLY A 156 10.53 13.64 3.58
C GLY A 156 9.50 12.53 3.85
N SER A 157 8.21 12.87 3.90
CA SER A 157 7.12 11.90 3.84
C SER A 157 6.82 11.48 2.40
N HIS A 158 5.94 10.51 2.24
CA HIS A 158 5.42 10.10 0.94
C HIS A 158 3.90 10.06 0.97
N GLU A 159 3.26 10.67 -0.03
CA GLU A 159 1.80 10.68 -0.19
C GLU A 159 1.34 9.48 -1.01
N PHE A 160 0.17 8.92 -0.69
CA PHE A 160 -0.38 7.80 -1.46
C PHE A 160 -1.00 8.27 -2.77
N ARG A 161 -0.75 7.50 -3.83
CA ARG A 161 -1.29 7.74 -5.16
C ARG A 161 -1.78 6.43 -5.78
N TYR A 162 -2.77 6.56 -6.65
CA TYR A 162 -3.19 5.53 -7.58
C TYR A 162 -2.48 5.74 -8.92
N TYR A 163 -1.88 4.68 -9.44
CA TYR A 163 -1.30 4.63 -10.78
C TYR A 163 -2.26 3.85 -11.72
N PRO A 164 -2.88 4.50 -12.72
CA PRO A 164 -3.89 3.88 -13.57
C PRO A 164 -3.39 2.69 -14.42
N PRO A 165 -4.28 1.75 -14.79
CA PRO A 165 -3.92 0.66 -15.70
C PRO A 165 -3.49 1.20 -17.07
N GLY A 166 -2.44 0.63 -17.65
CA GLY A 166 -1.93 1.00 -18.97
C GLY A 166 -1.16 2.33 -19.02
N ASN A 167 -1.05 3.04 -17.90
CA ASN A 167 -0.23 4.25 -17.83
C ASN A 167 1.26 3.88 -18.00
N THR A 168 1.96 4.66 -18.83
CA THR A 168 3.40 4.52 -19.09
C THR A 168 4.17 5.79 -18.77
N LYS A 169 3.50 6.85 -18.29
CA LYS A 169 4.13 8.11 -17.93
C LYS A 169 4.83 7.98 -16.58
N ASN A 170 5.88 8.76 -16.41
CA ASN A 170 6.64 8.80 -15.17
C ASN A 170 7.15 10.22 -14.93
N ASP A 171 7.04 10.70 -13.70
CA ASP A 171 7.69 11.93 -13.25
C ASP A 171 9.08 11.53 -12.72
N PRO A 172 10.18 11.91 -13.40
CA PRO A 172 11.53 11.54 -12.97
C PRO A 172 11.93 12.19 -11.64
N ASN A 173 11.27 13.29 -11.25
CA ASN A 173 11.55 14.02 -10.01
C ASN A 173 10.68 13.56 -8.84
N ARG A 174 9.50 13.02 -9.13
CA ARG A 174 8.53 12.54 -8.14
C ARG A 174 7.95 11.18 -8.53
N PHE A 175 8.83 10.23 -8.79
CA PHE A 175 8.40 8.91 -9.25
C PHE A 175 7.55 8.19 -8.19
N CYS A 176 6.64 7.37 -8.70
CA CYS A 176 5.63 6.67 -7.94
C CYS A 176 6.21 5.32 -7.47
N ILE A 177 6.59 5.21 -6.19
CA ILE A 177 7.17 3.98 -5.63
C ILE A 177 6.05 2.96 -5.45
N LYS A 178 6.01 1.92 -6.28
CA LYS A 178 5.03 0.83 -6.13
C LYS A 178 5.21 0.15 -4.79
N VAL A 179 4.11 -0.12 -4.08
CA VAL A 179 4.16 -0.72 -2.74
C VAL A 179 3.16 -1.86 -2.59
N THR A 180 3.49 -2.80 -1.72
CA THR A 180 2.54 -3.75 -1.14
C THR A 180 1.95 -3.12 0.13
N LEU A 181 0.63 -3.27 0.31
CA LEU A 181 -0.06 -2.84 1.52
C LEU A 181 -0.43 -4.07 2.34
N VAL A 182 -0.07 -4.08 3.62
CA VAL A 182 -0.32 -5.20 4.54
C VAL A 182 -1.20 -4.71 5.68
N ALA A 183 -2.29 -5.44 5.95
CA ALA A 183 -3.12 -5.21 7.12
C ALA A 183 -2.47 -5.88 8.34
N VAL A 184 -2.03 -5.06 9.30
CA VAL A 184 -1.42 -5.51 10.56
C VAL A 184 -2.42 -5.26 11.69
N PRO A 185 -2.91 -6.30 12.40
CA PRO A 185 -3.82 -6.14 13.53
C PRO A 185 -3.25 -5.21 14.60
N THR A 186 -4.12 -4.48 15.30
CA THR A 186 -3.77 -3.51 16.34
C THR A 186 -4.54 -3.73 17.63
#